data_AF-A0A7S0I9R0-F1
#
_entry.id   AF-A0A7S0I9R0-F1
#
_cell.length_a   1.000
_cell.length_b   1.000
_cell.length_c   1.000
_cell.angle_alpha   90.00
_cell.angle_beta   90.00
_cell.angle_gamma   90.00
#
_symmetry.space_group_name_H-M   'P 1'
#
loop_
_entity.id
_entity.type
_entity.pdbx_description
1 polymer ?
#
loop_
_entity_poly.entity_id
_entity_poly.type
_entity_poly.pdbx_seq_one_letter_code
_entity_poly.pdbx_strand_id
1 'polypeptide(L)'
;VLTKGEVPMMRIVAELMIAANAAVAEKIVGQGVGQGVGRGAFVRRHPPPRPEGFDELRVLMKRAGVSLDASDGAALANSLVSAISKATSDKVSDNVSDNKRSIGGRRRSARAVAAATDALFRGVATRAMSEARYCVAGVEGSDTSHYGLALTLYTHFTSPIRRYADVVVHRQLMDAVT
;
A
#
# COMPACT_ATOMS: atom_id res chain seq x y z
N VAL A 1 3.30 -1.17 -22.69
CA VAL A 1 2.09 -0.63 -22.01
C VAL A 1 2.38 0.82 -21.66
N LEU A 2 1.62 1.77 -22.21
CA LEU A 2 1.76 3.20 -21.89
C LEU A 2 1.32 3.40 -20.43
N THR A 3 2.26 3.67 -19.54
CA THR A 3 1.97 4.00 -18.14
C THR A 3 1.50 5.45 -18.07
N LYS A 4 0.34 5.68 -17.44
CA LYS A 4 -0.20 7.04 -17.25
C LYS A 4 0.77 7.87 -16.41
N GLY A 5 1.14 9.05 -16.88
CA GLY A 5 1.95 9.99 -16.09
C GLY A 5 1.19 10.49 -14.87
N GLU A 6 1.87 10.53 -13.72
CA GLU A 6 1.33 11.05 -12.48
C GLU A 6 1.41 12.57 -12.46
N VAL A 7 0.30 13.26 -12.14
CA VAL A 7 0.28 14.71 -11.90
C VAL A 7 -0.03 14.98 -10.42
N PRO A 8 0.49 16.08 -9.84
CA PRO A 8 0.34 16.34 -8.39
C PRO A 8 -1.10 16.26 -7.86
N MET A 9 -2.08 16.71 -8.65
CA MET A 9 -3.50 16.65 -8.31
C MET A 9 -3.98 15.22 -8.00
N MET A 10 -3.44 14.20 -8.69
CA MET A 10 -3.85 12.80 -8.46
C MET A 10 -3.56 12.36 -7.03
N ARG A 11 -2.41 12.77 -6.47
CA ARG A 11 -2.05 12.47 -5.08
C ARG A 11 -2.96 13.18 -4.09
N ILE A 12 -3.22 14.46 -4.30
CA ILE A 12 -4.10 15.25 -3.42
C ILE A 12 -5.49 14.61 -3.35
N VAL A 13 -6.05 14.26 -4.50
CA VAL A 13 -7.37 13.61 -4.56
C VAL A 13 -7.33 12.23 -3.88
N ALA A 14 -6.27 11.45 -4.09
CA ALA A 14 -6.13 10.15 -3.44
C ALA A 14 -6.11 10.24 -1.91
N GLU A 15 -5.31 11.16 -1.35
CA GLU A 15 -5.22 11.36 0.11
C GLU A 15 -6.56 11.80 0.71
N LEU A 16 -7.25 12.76 0.08
CA LEU A 16 -8.56 13.22 0.53
C LEU A 16 -9.62 12.10 0.47
N MET A 17 -9.58 11.27 -0.58
CA MET A 17 -10.50 10.14 -0.70
C MET A 17 -10.21 9.06 0.34
N ILE A 18 -8.95 8.78 0.66
CA ILE A 18 -8.55 7.84 1.72
C ILE A 18 -9.05 8.36 3.08
N ALA A 19 -8.81 9.64 3.39
CA ALA A 19 -9.26 10.25 4.65
C ALA A 19 -10.78 10.21 4.80
N ALA A 20 -11.54 10.58 3.75
CA ALA A 20 -13.01 10.52 3.78
C ALA A 20 -13.53 9.09 3.99
N ASN A 21 -12.94 8.13 3.27
CA ASN A 21 -13.28 6.71 3.40
C ASN A 21 -13.00 6.17 4.81
N ALA A 22 -11.88 6.55 5.43
CA ALA A 22 -11.52 6.14 6.79
C ALA A 22 -12.47 6.75 7.83
N ALA A 23 -12.76 8.04 7.75
CA ALA A 23 -13.67 8.73 8.66
C ALA A 23 -15.09 8.13 8.61
N VAL A 24 -15.58 7.77 7.42
CA VAL A 24 -16.86 7.09 7.26
C VAL A 24 -16.83 5.70 7.90
N ALA A 25 -15.75 4.93 7.73
CA ALA A 25 -15.59 3.62 8.35
C ALA A 25 -15.68 3.69 9.88
N GLU A 26 -14.96 4.64 10.50
CA GLU A 26 -15.03 4.88 11.94
C GLU A 26 -16.44 5.24 12.40
N LYS A 27 -17.13 6.11 11.64
CA LYS A 27 -18.48 6.56 11.97
C LYS A 27 -19.51 5.42 11.97
N ILE A 28 -19.50 4.58 10.93
CA ILE A 28 -20.48 3.48 10.79
C ILE A 28 -20.19 2.33 11.77
N VAL A 29 -18.91 2.09 12.12
CA VAL A 29 -18.53 1.07 13.10
C VAL A 29 -18.86 1.55 14.52
N GLY A 30 -18.57 2.81 14.85
CA GLY A 30 -18.79 3.36 16.19
C GLY A 30 -20.25 3.41 16.63
N GLN A 31 -21.20 3.56 15.70
CA GLN A 31 -22.65 3.53 15.98
C GLN A 31 -23.15 2.14 16.40
N GLY A 32 -22.50 1.06 15.95
CA GLY A 32 -22.93 -0.32 16.24
C GLY A 32 -22.70 -0.77 17.69
N VAL A 33 -21.99 0.02 18.51
CA VAL A 33 -21.63 -0.36 19.90
C VAL A 33 -22.66 0.13 20.92
N GLY A 34 -23.52 1.11 20.58
CA GLY A 34 -24.43 1.78 21.54
C GLY A 34 -25.93 1.52 21.34
N GLN A 35 -26.36 1.11 20.15
CA GLN A 35 -27.77 0.81 19.87
C GLN A 35 -27.91 -0.70 19.67
N GLY A 36 -28.75 -1.36 20.46
CA GLY A 36 -28.90 -2.82 20.56
C GLY A 36 -29.41 -3.55 19.30
N VAL A 37 -29.01 -3.11 18.11
CA VAL A 37 -29.22 -3.80 16.84
C VAL A 37 -27.84 -4.19 16.31
N GLY A 38 -27.55 -5.49 16.33
CA GLY A 38 -26.36 -6.11 15.75
C GLY A 38 -26.28 -5.98 14.21
N ARG A 39 -26.32 -4.76 13.69
CA ARG A 39 -26.05 -4.45 12.29
C ARG A 39 -24.56 -4.22 12.15
N GLY A 40 -23.85 -5.27 11.74
CA GLY A 40 -22.44 -5.15 11.43
C GLY A 40 -22.17 -4.11 10.34
N ALA A 41 -21.05 -3.40 10.46
CA ALA A 41 -20.68 -2.33 9.53
C ALA A 41 -19.98 -2.89 8.29
N PHE A 42 -20.34 -2.41 7.10
CA PHE A 42 -19.73 -2.87 5.86
C PHE A 42 -18.39 -2.17 5.62
N VAL A 43 -17.31 -2.93 5.73
CA VAL A 43 -15.94 -2.43 5.66
C VAL A 43 -15.12 -3.21 4.64
N ARG A 44 -13.92 -2.71 4.33
CA ARG A 44 -12.96 -3.34 3.43
C ARG A 44 -11.65 -3.55 4.16
N ARG A 45 -11.25 -4.82 4.29
CA ARG A 45 -9.99 -5.24 4.91
C ARG A 45 -8.95 -5.60 3.87
N HIS A 46 -7.68 -5.50 4.25
CA HIS A 46 -6.57 -6.01 3.47
C HIS A 46 -5.69 -6.83 4.42
N PRO A 47 -5.87 -8.16 4.46
CA PRO A 47 -5.11 -9.01 5.37
C PRO A 47 -3.62 -8.94 5.04
N PRO A 48 -2.75 -9.26 6.00
CA PRO A 48 -1.33 -9.33 5.73
C PRO A 48 -1.03 -10.35 4.62
N PRO A 49 0.00 -10.11 3.81
CA PRO A 49 0.55 -11.08 2.87
C PRO A 49 0.94 -12.39 3.56
N ARG A 50 0.79 -13.51 2.83
CA ARG A 50 1.27 -14.82 3.33
C ARG A 50 2.79 -14.86 3.35
N PRO A 51 3.43 -15.49 4.36
CA PRO A 51 4.89 -15.56 4.44
C PRO A 51 5.55 -16.16 3.20
N GLU A 52 4.91 -17.14 2.56
CA GLU A 52 5.45 -17.79 1.35
C GLU A 52 5.48 -16.83 0.14
N GLY A 53 4.54 -15.88 0.08
CA GLY A 53 4.47 -14.89 -0.99
C GLY A 53 5.72 -14.00 -1.07
N PHE A 54 6.45 -13.86 0.05
CA PHE A 54 7.65 -13.05 0.12
C PHE A 54 8.95 -13.81 -0.13
N ASP A 55 8.94 -15.11 -0.41
CA ASP A 55 10.19 -15.86 -0.52
C ASP A 55 11.07 -15.34 -1.66
N GLU A 56 10.48 -15.01 -2.81
CA GLU A 56 11.20 -14.35 -3.91
C GLU A 56 11.77 -12.99 -3.47
N LEU A 57 10.98 -12.19 -2.76
CA LEU A 57 11.39 -10.87 -2.28
C LEU A 57 12.52 -10.99 -1.24
N ARG A 58 12.47 -11.96 -0.33
CA ARG A 58 13.50 -12.22 0.69
C ARG A 58 14.84 -12.56 0.05
N VAL A 59 14.83 -13.37 -1.01
CA VAL A 59 16.06 -13.69 -1.76
C VAL A 59 16.65 -12.42 -2.38
N LEU A 60 15.83 -11.56 -2.98
CA LEU A 60 16.28 -10.29 -3.54
C LEU A 60 16.81 -9.32 -2.48
N MET A 61 16.10 -9.18 -1.36
CA MET A 61 16.49 -8.34 -0.21
C MET A 61 17.83 -8.79 0.37
N LYS A 62 18.01 -10.10 0.56
CA LYS A 62 19.25 -10.69 1.10
C LYS A 62 20.43 -10.43 0.17
N ARG A 63 20.24 -10.49 -1.15
CA ARG A 63 21.28 -10.13 -2.14
C ARG A 63 21.65 -8.64 -2.09
N ALA A 64 20.70 -7.77 -1.73
CA ALA A 64 20.94 -6.35 -1.50
C ALA A 64 21.48 -6.03 -0.08
N GLY A 65 21.74 -7.04 0.76
CA GLY A 65 22.25 -6.84 2.12
C GLY A 65 21.25 -6.20 3.08
N VAL A 66 19.96 -6.47 2.90
CA VAL A 66 18.87 -5.99 3.79
C VAL A 66 17.99 -7.16 4.21
N SER A 67 17.61 -7.20 5.49
CA SER A 67 16.58 -8.12 6.00
C SER A 67 15.20 -7.59 5.69
N LEU A 68 14.31 -8.42 5.17
CA LEU A 68 12.92 -8.07 4.95
C LEU A 68 12.15 -8.12 6.27
N ASP A 69 11.63 -6.97 6.72
CA ASP A 69 10.58 -6.91 7.74
C ASP A 69 9.23 -6.70 7.05
N ALA A 70 8.27 -7.57 7.31
CA ALA A 70 6.92 -7.49 6.76
C ALA A 70 5.85 -7.58 7.87
N SER A 71 6.23 -7.30 9.12
CA SER A 71 5.33 -7.29 10.28
C SER A 71 4.13 -6.36 10.07
N ASP A 72 4.37 -5.17 9.51
CA ASP A 72 3.34 -4.24 9.06
C ASP A 72 3.71 -3.60 7.70
N GLY A 73 2.76 -2.87 7.10
CA GLY A 73 2.95 -2.23 5.81
C GLY A 73 4.02 -1.12 5.82
N ALA A 74 4.24 -0.44 6.96
CA ALA A 74 5.25 0.61 7.09
C ALA A 74 6.66 0.02 7.21
N ALA A 75 6.83 -1.04 8.01
CA ALA A 75 8.07 -1.81 8.13
C ALA A 75 8.51 -2.39 6.79
N LEU A 76 7.54 -2.91 6.00
CA LEU A 76 7.79 -3.36 4.64
C LEU A 76 8.26 -2.22 3.72
N ALA A 77 7.56 -1.08 3.75
CA ALA A 77 7.94 0.07 2.93
C ALA A 77 9.36 0.56 3.26
N ASN A 78 9.71 0.64 4.55
CA ASN A 78 11.04 1.03 5.01
C ASN A 78 12.13 0.02 4.59
N SER A 79 11.83 -1.28 4.66
CA SER A 79 12.73 -2.35 4.20
C SER A 79 13.01 -2.21 2.70
N LEU A 80 11.98 -1.98 1.88
CA LEU A 80 12.10 -1.79 0.44
C LEU A 80 12.95 -0.56 0.09
N VAL A 81 12.67 0.58 0.72
CA VAL A 81 13.44 1.82 0.50
C VAL A 81 14.92 1.61 0.84
N SER A 82 15.20 0.93 1.95
CA SER A 82 16.57 0.63 2.39
C SER A 82 17.32 -0.30 1.42
N ALA A 83 16.65 -1.28 0.83
CA ALA A 83 17.29 -2.16 -0.14
C ALA A 83 17.53 -1.48 -1.48
N ILE A 84 16.60 -0.64 -1.93
CA ILE A 84 16.74 0.13 -3.16
C ILE A 84 17.91 1.12 -3.05
N SER A 85 18.05 1.81 -1.91
CA SER A 85 19.17 2.72 -1.67
C SER A 85 20.51 1.99 -1.68
N LYS A 86 20.65 0.85 -0.99
CA LYS A 86 21.89 0.05 -0.98
C LYS A 86 22.23 -0.54 -2.35
N ALA A 87 21.26 -1.14 -3.03
CA ALA A 87 21.46 -1.73 -4.35
C ALA A 87 21.88 -0.70 -5.41
N THR A 88 21.59 0.59 -5.19
CA THR A 88 21.99 1.69 -6.07
C THR A 88 23.31 2.36 -5.65
N SER A 89 23.68 2.32 -4.35
CA SER A 89 24.95 2.87 -3.85
C SER A 89 26.16 1.98 -4.15
N ASP A 90 26.01 0.66 -4.17
CA ASP A 90 27.13 -0.29 -4.36
C ASP A 90 27.83 -0.18 -5.74
N LYS A 91 27.24 0.55 -6.69
CA LYS A 91 27.91 0.85 -7.98
C LYS A 91 28.82 2.08 -7.94
N VAL A 92 28.88 2.80 -6.81
CA VAL A 92 29.70 4.03 -6.67
C VAL A 92 31.11 3.73 -6.13
N SER A 93 31.33 2.63 -5.38
CA SER A 93 32.64 2.31 -4.80
C SER A 93 33.65 1.71 -5.79
N ASP A 94 33.20 1.08 -6.88
CA ASP A 94 34.08 0.33 -7.80
C ASP A 94 34.72 1.16 -8.93
N ASN A 95 34.72 2.49 -8.87
CA ASN A 95 35.27 3.34 -9.94
C ASN A 95 36.17 4.49 -9.44
N VAL A 96 37.02 4.24 -8.43
CA VAL A 96 38.15 5.15 -8.10
C VAL A 96 39.38 4.77 -8.92
N SER A 97 39.23 4.69 -10.24
CA SER A 97 40.33 4.76 -11.21
C SER A 97 39.71 4.70 -12.61
N ASP A 98 39.64 5.87 -13.24
CA ASP A 98 39.78 6.07 -14.69
C ASP A 98 38.72 6.94 -15.36
N ASN A 99 39.24 8.11 -15.72
CA ASN A 99 38.98 8.89 -16.93
C ASN A 99 37.77 9.85 -16.93
N LYS A 100 38.09 11.15 -16.73
CA LYS A 100 37.23 12.34 -16.73
C LYS A 100 36.64 12.72 -18.12
N ARG A 101 36.28 11.75 -18.98
CA ARG A 101 35.72 12.03 -20.32
C ARG A 101 34.48 11.20 -20.63
N SER A 102 33.34 11.50 -20.00
CA SER A 102 31.96 11.17 -20.45
C SER A 102 30.88 11.38 -19.36
N ILE A 103 30.85 12.57 -18.74
CA ILE A 103 30.01 12.86 -17.56
C ILE A 103 28.49 12.81 -17.87
N GLY A 104 28.07 13.04 -19.12
CA GLY A 104 26.66 13.07 -19.52
C GLY A 104 26.00 11.72 -19.85
N GLY A 105 26.80 10.68 -20.16
CA GLY A 105 26.31 9.35 -20.55
C GLY A 105 26.13 8.41 -19.36
N ARG A 106 27.12 8.37 -18.45
CA ARG A 106 27.10 7.51 -17.24
C ARG A 106 25.94 7.82 -16.28
N ARG A 107 25.57 9.10 -16.12
CA ARG A 107 24.49 9.53 -15.20
C ARG A 107 23.10 9.05 -15.64
N ARG A 108 22.85 8.99 -16.96
CA ARG A 108 21.57 8.50 -17.51
C ARG A 108 21.40 6.99 -17.29
N SER A 109 22.49 6.22 -17.46
CA SER A 109 22.49 4.78 -17.22
C SER A 109 22.26 4.44 -15.74
N ALA A 110 22.94 5.12 -14.81
CA ALA A 110 22.75 4.90 -13.37
C ALA A 110 21.32 5.17 -12.91
N ARG A 111 20.69 6.27 -13.38
CA ARG A 111 19.30 6.59 -13.07
C ARG A 111 18.31 5.56 -13.63
N ALA A 112 18.55 5.07 -14.85
CA ALA A 112 17.72 4.03 -15.45
C ALA A 112 17.81 2.71 -14.67
N VAL A 113 19.02 2.33 -14.22
CA VAL A 113 19.22 1.15 -13.38
C VAL A 113 18.52 1.29 -12.02
N ALA A 114 18.61 2.46 -11.38
CA ALA A 114 17.92 2.73 -10.12
C ALA A 114 16.39 2.62 -10.27
N ALA A 115 15.83 3.22 -11.33
CA ALA A 115 14.40 3.14 -11.62
C ALA A 115 13.94 1.70 -11.92
N ALA A 116 14.73 0.93 -12.67
CA ALA A 116 14.44 -0.48 -12.93
C ALA A 116 14.50 -1.33 -11.66
N THR A 117 15.43 -1.02 -10.76
CA THR A 117 15.58 -1.71 -9.46
C THR A 117 14.37 -1.42 -8.56
N ASP A 118 13.96 -0.16 -8.41
CA ASP A 118 12.76 0.23 -7.67
C ASP A 118 11.51 -0.47 -8.22
N ALA A 119 11.32 -0.45 -9.54
CA ALA A 119 10.19 -1.11 -10.20
C ALA A 119 10.19 -2.63 -9.95
N LEU A 120 11.35 -3.28 -9.94
CA LEU A 120 11.47 -4.71 -9.65
C LEU A 120 11.07 -5.03 -8.22
N PHE A 121 11.67 -4.35 -7.23
CA PHE A 121 11.36 -4.59 -5.81
C PHE A 121 9.89 -4.35 -5.49
N ARG A 122 9.32 -3.23 -5.97
CA ARG A 122 7.90 -2.91 -5.79
C ARG A 122 6.98 -3.89 -6.53
N GLY A 123 7.36 -4.31 -7.74
CA GLY A 123 6.60 -5.27 -8.53
C GLY A 123 6.50 -6.64 -7.84
N VAL A 124 7.63 -7.19 -7.38
CA VAL A 124 7.66 -8.46 -6.64
C VAL A 124 6.89 -8.34 -5.32
N ALA A 125 7.08 -7.25 -4.57
CA ALA A 125 6.35 -7.01 -3.33
C ALA A 125 4.83 -6.94 -3.56
N THR A 126 4.38 -6.33 -4.66
CA THR A 126 2.94 -6.23 -4.99
C THR A 126 2.34 -7.60 -5.30
N ARG A 127 3.08 -8.48 -6.00
CA ARG A 127 2.62 -9.86 -6.27
C ARG A 127 2.52 -10.71 -5.01
N ALA A 128 3.30 -10.40 -3.98
CA ALA A 128 3.28 -11.07 -2.69
C ALA A 128 2.07 -10.69 -1.82
N MET A 129 1.40 -9.58 -2.12
CA MET A 129 0.27 -9.08 -1.32
C MET A 129 -0.96 -9.99 -1.42
N SER A 130 -1.64 -10.15 -0.28
CA SER A 130 -2.97 -10.77 -0.24
C SER A 130 -4.01 -9.87 -0.93
N GLU A 131 -5.14 -10.43 -1.37
CA GLU A 131 -6.21 -9.61 -1.93
C GLU A 131 -6.99 -8.85 -0.85
N ALA A 132 -7.34 -7.59 -1.12
CA ALA A 132 -8.25 -6.81 -0.28
C ALA A 132 -9.70 -7.25 -0.49
N ARG A 133 -10.46 -7.46 0.58
CA ARG A 133 -11.81 -8.04 0.56
C ARG A 133 -12.79 -7.21 1.37
N TYR A 134 -14.06 -7.21 0.94
CA TYR A 134 -15.13 -6.67 1.76
C TYR A 134 -15.47 -7.63 2.90
N CYS A 135 -15.83 -7.08 4.05
CA CYS A 135 -16.26 -7.84 5.21
C CYS A 135 -17.20 -7.01 6.08
N VAL A 136 -17.80 -7.65 7.07
CA VAL A 136 -18.72 -7.02 8.00
C VAL A 136 -18.04 -6.96 9.37
N ALA A 137 -17.77 -5.75 9.85
CA ALA A 137 -17.24 -5.51 11.19
C ALA A 137 -18.34 -5.74 12.24
N GLY A 138 -17.99 -6.33 13.38
CA GLY A 138 -18.94 -6.65 14.47
C GLY A 138 -19.43 -8.09 14.46
N VAL A 139 -18.99 -8.92 13.50
CA VAL A 139 -19.07 -10.38 13.61
C VAL A 139 -17.84 -10.85 14.38
N GLU A 140 -18.02 -11.60 15.48
CA GLU A 140 -16.92 -12.00 16.37
C GLU A 140 -15.74 -12.62 15.59
N GLY A 141 -14.52 -12.11 15.84
CA GLY A 141 -13.29 -12.61 15.24
C GLY A 141 -12.91 -12.07 13.85
N SER A 142 -13.66 -11.11 13.29
CA SER A 142 -13.29 -10.51 12.00
C SER A 142 -12.18 -9.46 12.15
N ASP A 143 -10.95 -9.77 11.76
CA ASP A 143 -9.89 -8.77 11.54
C ASP A 143 -10.31 -7.79 10.43
N THR A 144 -10.44 -6.51 10.78
CA THR A 144 -10.85 -5.42 9.87
C THR A 144 -9.68 -4.60 9.35
N SER A 145 -8.45 -4.93 9.77
CA SER A 145 -7.27 -4.13 9.44
C SER A 145 -6.96 -4.09 7.95
N HIS A 146 -6.34 -3.00 7.52
CA HIS A 146 -5.96 -2.75 6.14
C HIS A 146 -4.45 -2.58 6.03
N TYR A 147 -3.73 -3.70 5.86
CA TYR A 147 -2.27 -3.76 5.84
C TYR A 147 -1.61 -2.74 4.90
N GLY A 148 -2.16 -2.56 3.68
CA GLY A 148 -1.56 -1.70 2.66
C GLY A 148 -1.75 -0.20 2.90
N LEU A 149 -2.67 0.18 3.80
CA LEU A 149 -2.92 1.59 4.17
C LEU A 149 -2.50 1.88 5.60
N ALA A 150 -2.04 0.87 6.35
CA ALA A 150 -1.77 0.97 7.78
C ALA A 150 -2.95 1.54 8.60
N LEU A 151 -4.18 1.19 8.23
CA LEU A 151 -5.41 1.60 8.91
C LEU A 151 -6.09 0.41 9.61
N THR A 152 -6.72 0.65 10.75
CA THR A 152 -7.50 -0.37 11.48
C THR A 152 -8.89 -0.57 10.88
N LEU A 153 -9.48 0.50 10.34
CA LEU A 153 -10.78 0.52 9.69
C LEU A 153 -10.68 1.26 8.36
N TYR A 154 -11.29 0.69 7.33
CA TYR A 154 -11.39 1.29 6.02
C TYR A 154 -12.66 0.82 5.32
N THR A 155 -13.29 1.68 4.55
CA THR A 155 -14.42 1.29 3.69
C THR A 155 -14.36 2.05 2.37
N HIS A 156 -15.22 1.73 1.42
CA HIS A 156 -15.39 2.57 0.23
C HIS A 156 -16.65 3.40 0.34
N PHE A 157 -16.52 4.70 0.09
CA PHE A 157 -17.62 5.65 0.19
C PHE A 157 -17.66 6.64 -0.99
N THR A 158 -16.50 6.99 -1.54
CA THR A 158 -16.31 8.14 -2.45
C THR A 158 -16.70 7.91 -3.92
N SER A 159 -17.30 6.78 -4.30
CA SER A 159 -17.68 6.51 -5.70
C SER A 159 -18.96 5.64 -5.86
N PRO A 160 -20.11 6.05 -5.29
CA PRO A 160 -21.37 5.29 -5.34
C PRO A 160 -21.91 5.03 -6.75
N ILE A 161 -21.61 5.91 -7.71
CA ILE A 161 -22.04 5.74 -9.11
C ILE A 161 -21.43 4.48 -9.75
N ARG A 162 -20.24 4.05 -9.31
CA ARG A 162 -19.47 2.96 -9.95
C ARG A 162 -19.30 1.72 -9.07
N ARG A 163 -19.71 1.77 -7.80
CA ARG A 163 -19.49 0.68 -6.83
C ARG A 163 -20.71 0.52 -5.94
N TYR A 164 -21.32 -0.66 -5.96
CA TYR A 164 -22.47 -0.98 -5.10
C TYR A 164 -22.10 -1.01 -3.61
N ALA A 165 -20.86 -1.40 -3.28
CA ALA A 165 -20.30 -1.31 -1.93
C ALA A 165 -20.47 0.09 -1.32
N ASP A 166 -20.15 1.13 -2.08
CA ASP A 166 -20.31 2.52 -1.66
C ASP A 166 -21.79 2.85 -1.44
N VAL A 167 -22.72 2.36 -2.27
CA VAL A 167 -24.17 2.55 -2.05
C VAL A 167 -24.65 1.94 -0.72
N VAL A 168 -24.15 0.75 -0.35
CA VAL A 168 -24.46 0.12 0.94
C VAL A 168 -23.94 0.99 2.09
N VAL A 169 -22.69 1.46 2.00
CA VAL A 169 -22.07 2.34 3.01
C VAL A 169 -22.80 3.67 3.13
N HIS A 170 -23.25 4.26 2.02
CA HIS A 170 -24.06 5.50 2.04
C HIS A 170 -25.34 5.32 2.85
N ARG A 171 -26.03 4.17 2.71
CA ARG A 171 -27.23 3.85 3.52
C ARG A 171 -26.87 3.69 5.00
N GLN A 172 -25.80 2.95 5.31
CA GLN A 172 -25.34 2.79 6.69
C GLN A 172 -24.92 4.11 7.33
N LEU A 173 -24.29 5.01 6.56
CA LEU A 173 -23.91 6.33 7.04
C LEU A 173 -25.14 7.22 7.30
N MET A 174 -26.16 7.13 6.45
CA MET A 174 -27.42 7.86 6.65
C MET A 174 -28.11 7.41 7.94
N ASP A 175 -28.20 6.09 8.19
CA ASP A 175 -28.70 5.52 9.44
C ASP A 175 -27.82 5.91 10.66
N ALA A 176 -26.53 6.17 10.46
CA ALA A 176 -25.57 6.54 11.50
C ALA A 176 -25.56 8.05 11.84
N VAL A 177 -26.19 8.90 11.02
CA VAL A 177 -26.22 10.36 11.18
C VAL A 177 -27.63 10.86 11.54
N THR A 178 -28.65 10.09 11.15
CA THR A 178 -30.06 10.35 11.50
C THR A 178 -30.38 9.75 12.86
#